data_AF-A0A936NVI2-F1
#
_entry.id   AF-A0A936NVI2-F1
#
_cell.length_a   1.000
_cell.length_b   1.000
_cell.length_c   1.000
_cell.angle_alpha   90.00
_cell.angle_beta   90.00
_cell.angle_gamma   90.00
#
_symmetry.space_group_name_H-M   'P 1'
#
loop_
_entity.id
_entity.type
_entity.pdbx_description
1 polymer ?
#
loop_
_entity_poly.entity_id
_entity_poly.type
_entity_poly.pdbx_seq_one_letter_code
_entity_poly.pdbx_strand_id
1 'polypeptide(L)'
;MRCRLRSQSPAGVLLSGGIDSATIWGTATRVIESQEGLLALSGVSPPDSNCIETRLIGEVLDGNPATASQVRWDDVEPYLPEIDKALFRLDDPNDTVMELQRIMYRQEGRSGVKAVLDGIDADVITSTTIHISDLLRKGKLLTAISEARGLSYFFKYYYSPIRLLYRGAKSAFTPFWLRNLIRRFDFSDRSGRTVKNSIISPDLAERINLNERLKRLDSYSWAGKGFTLAAKHALAMNHSNLTVGIERYRRVSAAHAIEARHPFLDKRLAEFCLSLPWNQKIHRGWTKILMRRMMKGVIPESVRWRRGREHLGWQFSNAIITHRQDMLRNAIATNLNSLSNYINPVALKQICIQTDIGQSDDGGYALLRVGALGLFLEHSSA
;
A
#
# COMPACT_ATOMS: atom_id res chain seq x y z
N MET A 1 -0.69 3.58 -21.33
CA MET A 1 -2.02 4.21 -21.24
C MET A 1 -2.96 3.75 -22.36
N ARG A 2 -2.73 4.10 -23.64
CA ARG A 2 -3.59 3.69 -24.78
C ARG A 2 -4.04 2.22 -24.75
N CYS A 3 -3.11 1.28 -24.54
CA CYS A 3 -3.42 -0.15 -24.47
C CYS A 3 -4.32 -0.55 -23.28
N ARG A 4 -4.33 0.23 -22.18
CA ARG A 4 -5.09 -0.04 -20.96
C ARG A 4 -6.43 0.69 -20.92
N LEU A 5 -6.64 1.69 -21.77
CA LEU A 5 -7.93 2.38 -21.92
C LEU A 5 -8.81 1.76 -23.01
N ARG A 6 -8.31 0.79 -23.77
CA ARG A 6 -9.10 0.10 -24.79
C ARG A 6 -10.25 -0.66 -24.12
N SER A 7 -11.47 -0.18 -24.32
CA SER A 7 -12.70 -0.70 -23.72
C SER A 7 -13.88 -0.29 -24.59
N GLN A 8 -14.93 -1.12 -24.63
CA GLN A 8 -16.22 -0.75 -25.25
C GLN A 8 -17.17 -0.08 -24.24
N SER A 9 -16.82 -0.09 -22.95
CA SER A 9 -17.58 0.52 -21.86
C SER A 9 -16.76 1.61 -21.18
N PRO A 10 -17.39 2.52 -20.42
CA PRO A 10 -16.69 3.52 -19.63
C PRO A 10 -15.58 2.90 -18.76
N ALA A 11 -14.48 3.63 -18.65
CA ALA A 11 -13.33 3.28 -17.82
C ALA A 11 -13.27 4.19 -16.60
N GLY A 12 -12.84 3.63 -15.47
CA GLY A 12 -12.56 4.38 -14.25
C GLY A 12 -11.06 4.56 -14.01
N VAL A 13 -10.71 5.53 -13.18
CA VAL A 13 -9.37 5.72 -12.62
C VAL A 13 -9.51 5.88 -11.11
N LEU A 14 -8.84 5.05 -10.32
CA LEU A 14 -8.74 5.30 -8.89
C LEU A 14 -7.88 6.54 -8.64
N LEU A 15 -8.47 7.54 -8.00
CA LEU A 15 -7.85 8.83 -7.72
C LEU A 15 -7.76 9.08 -6.20
N SER A 16 -6.54 9.33 -5.72
CA SER A 16 -6.24 9.45 -4.28
C SER A 16 -5.59 10.78 -3.90
N GLY A 17 -5.38 11.70 -4.87
CA GLY A 17 -4.61 12.92 -4.65
C GLY A 17 -3.10 12.66 -4.49
N GLY A 18 -2.65 11.42 -4.71
CA GLY A 18 -1.24 11.05 -4.85
C GLY A 18 -0.74 11.26 -6.27
N ILE A 19 0.58 11.36 -6.44
CA ILE A 19 1.18 11.59 -7.76
C ILE A 19 0.94 10.43 -8.73
N ASP A 20 0.83 9.19 -8.26
CA ASP A 20 0.70 8.00 -9.11
C ASP A 20 -0.66 7.97 -9.80
N SER A 21 -1.72 8.11 -9.01
CA SER A 21 -3.10 8.16 -9.50
C SER A 21 -3.35 9.42 -10.33
N ALA A 22 -2.82 10.58 -9.91
CA ALA A 22 -2.90 11.80 -10.71
C ALA A 22 -2.14 11.69 -12.05
N THR A 23 -1.01 10.97 -12.10
CA THR A 23 -0.29 10.70 -13.35
C THR A 23 -1.13 9.84 -14.29
N ILE A 24 -1.81 8.82 -13.75
CA ILE A 24 -2.74 7.99 -14.54
C ILE A 24 -3.87 8.85 -15.09
N TRP A 25 -4.52 9.63 -14.23
CA TRP A 25 -5.61 10.54 -14.62
C TRP A 25 -5.16 11.52 -15.71
N GLY A 26 -4.13 12.33 -15.44
CA GLY A 26 -3.64 13.34 -16.38
C GLY A 26 -3.07 12.77 -17.68
N THR A 27 -2.57 11.54 -17.67
CA THR A 27 -2.17 10.86 -18.91
C THR A 27 -3.38 10.28 -19.66
N ALA A 28 -4.38 9.78 -18.95
CA ALA A 28 -5.60 9.25 -19.55
C ALA A 28 -6.40 10.35 -20.25
N THR A 29 -6.64 11.48 -19.57
CA THR A 29 -7.39 12.63 -20.12
C THR A 29 -6.75 13.24 -21.36
N ARG A 30 -5.43 13.11 -21.53
CA ARG A 30 -4.71 13.58 -22.75
C ARG A 30 -4.72 12.60 -23.91
N VAL A 31 -5.00 11.32 -23.63
CA VAL A 31 -4.90 10.24 -24.61
C VAL A 31 -6.27 9.86 -25.16
N ILE A 32 -7.35 10.05 -24.39
CA ILE A 32 -8.71 9.84 -24.86
C ILE A 32 -9.15 11.07 -25.65
N GLU A 33 -9.76 10.84 -26.82
CA GLU A 33 -10.23 11.90 -27.72
C GLU A 33 -11.48 12.64 -27.20
N SER A 34 -12.31 11.97 -26.40
CA SER A 34 -13.45 12.53 -25.66
C SER A 34 -13.38 12.10 -24.19
N GLN A 35 -13.57 13.01 -23.24
CA GLN A 35 -13.65 12.63 -21.82
C GLN A 35 -14.93 11.86 -21.49
N GLU A 36 -15.89 11.77 -22.41
CA GLU A 36 -17.09 10.96 -22.27
C GLU A 36 -16.71 9.49 -22.06
N GLY A 37 -16.91 9.01 -20.83
CA GLY A 37 -16.60 7.63 -20.45
C GLY A 37 -15.31 7.43 -19.63
N LEU A 38 -14.66 8.49 -19.15
CA LEU A 38 -13.62 8.38 -18.10
C LEU A 38 -14.13 8.94 -16.77
N LEU A 39 -14.10 8.11 -15.73
CA LEU A 39 -14.59 8.49 -14.39
C LEU A 39 -13.48 8.40 -13.34
N ALA A 40 -13.31 9.42 -12.50
CA ALA A 40 -12.44 9.35 -11.34
C ALA A 40 -13.19 8.73 -10.15
N LEU A 41 -12.66 7.66 -9.56
CA LEU A 41 -13.22 7.02 -8.38
C LEU A 41 -12.34 7.39 -7.19
N SER A 42 -12.91 8.07 -6.18
CA SER A 42 -12.13 8.61 -5.07
C SER A 42 -12.81 8.38 -3.72
N GLY A 43 -12.02 8.00 -2.72
CA GLY A 43 -12.41 8.19 -1.31
C GLY A 43 -12.10 9.60 -0.88
N VAL A 44 -13.05 10.27 -0.24
CA VAL A 44 -12.92 11.64 0.26
C VAL A 44 -13.33 11.74 1.73
N SER A 45 -12.89 12.81 2.36
CA SER A 45 -13.37 13.24 3.67
C SER A 45 -14.55 14.20 3.57
N PRO A 46 -15.25 14.47 4.69
CA PRO A 46 -16.31 15.47 4.75
C PRO A 46 -15.84 16.84 4.26
N PRO A 47 -16.75 17.67 3.72
CA PRO A 47 -16.42 19.01 3.22
C PRO A 47 -15.67 19.90 4.22
N ASP A 48 -16.00 19.80 5.51
CA ASP A 48 -15.40 20.62 6.58
C ASP A 48 -14.05 20.08 7.07
N SER A 49 -13.55 18.98 6.51
CA SER A 49 -12.27 18.40 6.90
C SER A 49 -11.08 19.13 6.27
N ASN A 50 -9.99 19.30 7.02
CA ASN A 50 -8.72 19.79 6.47
C ASN A 50 -7.90 18.67 5.79
N CYS A 51 -8.58 17.74 5.12
CA CYS A 51 -7.94 16.57 4.53
C CYS A 51 -7.19 16.95 3.26
N ILE A 52 -5.87 16.77 3.29
CA ILE A 52 -4.99 17.05 2.16
C ILE A 52 -5.35 16.22 0.92
N GLU A 53 -5.74 14.95 1.07
CA GLU A 53 -6.09 14.11 -0.07
C GLU A 53 -7.34 14.60 -0.79
N THR A 54 -8.42 14.87 -0.04
CA THR A 54 -9.67 15.42 -0.58
C THR A 54 -9.44 16.71 -1.35
N ARG A 55 -8.68 17.65 -0.78
CA ARG A 55 -8.34 18.91 -1.45
C ARG A 55 -7.60 18.67 -2.76
N LEU A 56 -6.57 17.81 -2.74
CA LEU A 56 -5.75 17.53 -3.91
C LEU A 56 -6.50 16.73 -5.00
N ILE A 57 -7.45 15.87 -4.61
CA ILE A 57 -8.40 15.23 -5.54
C ILE A 57 -9.21 16.32 -6.25
N GLY A 58 -9.79 17.27 -5.51
CA GLY A 58 -10.54 18.39 -6.09
C GLY A 58 -9.72 19.23 -7.06
N GLU A 59 -8.45 19.51 -6.73
CA GLU A 59 -7.54 20.24 -7.63
C GLU A 59 -7.20 19.46 -8.91
N VAL A 60 -7.06 18.13 -8.85
CA VAL A 60 -6.79 17.28 -10.04
C VAL A 60 -8.00 17.20 -10.97
N LEU A 61 -9.20 17.26 -10.40
CA LEU A 61 -10.47 17.26 -11.13
C LEU A 61 -10.85 18.65 -11.65
N ASP A 62 -10.03 19.68 -11.37
CA ASP A 62 -10.28 21.08 -11.72
C ASP A 62 -11.68 21.56 -11.29
N GLY A 63 -12.17 21.03 -10.16
CA GLY A 63 -13.50 21.33 -9.67
C GLY A 63 -14.67 20.85 -10.55
N ASN A 64 -14.46 19.92 -11.49
CA ASN A 64 -15.54 19.32 -12.29
C ASN A 64 -16.04 17.98 -11.68
N PRO A 65 -17.06 18.02 -10.79
CA PRO A 65 -17.57 16.84 -10.12
C PRO A 65 -18.28 15.86 -11.08
N ALA A 66 -18.72 16.31 -12.27
CA ALA A 66 -19.41 15.44 -13.23
C ALA A 66 -18.52 14.30 -13.75
N THR A 67 -17.20 14.43 -13.59
CA THR A 67 -16.21 13.41 -13.96
C THR A 67 -15.74 12.56 -12.78
N ALA A 68 -16.39 12.68 -11.62
CA ALA A 68 -15.96 12.02 -10.39
C ALA A 68 -17.10 11.29 -9.66
N SER A 69 -16.79 10.09 -9.23
CA SER A 69 -17.53 9.32 -8.24
C SER A 69 -16.76 9.36 -6.92
N GLN A 70 -17.38 9.97 -5.92
CA GLN A 70 -16.76 10.19 -4.62
C GLN A 70 -17.54 9.46 -3.52
N VAL A 71 -16.82 8.75 -2.67
CA VAL A 71 -17.36 8.07 -1.48
C VAL A 71 -16.77 8.72 -0.24
N ARG A 72 -17.60 8.89 0.80
CA ARG A 72 -17.19 9.51 2.07
C ARG A 72 -16.99 8.46 3.14
N TRP A 73 -15.97 8.64 3.97
CA TRP A 73 -15.72 7.69 5.07
C TRP A 73 -16.71 7.82 6.23
N ASP A 74 -17.40 8.96 6.36
CA ASP A 74 -18.43 9.19 7.38
C ASP A 74 -19.86 8.93 6.88
N ASP A 75 -19.98 8.32 5.69
CA ASP A 75 -21.25 7.88 5.08
C ASP A 75 -21.04 6.48 4.50
N VAL A 76 -20.57 5.55 5.34
CA VAL A 76 -20.26 4.17 4.94
C VAL A 76 -21.45 3.23 5.15
N GLU A 77 -22.46 3.66 5.92
CA GLU A 77 -23.66 2.92 6.29
C GLU A 77 -24.39 2.27 5.10
N PRO A 78 -24.57 2.96 3.94
CA PRO A 78 -25.24 2.37 2.78
C PRO A 78 -24.48 1.18 2.15
N TYR A 79 -23.22 1.01 2.51
CA TYR A 79 -22.32 -0.03 1.97
C TYR A 79 -22.13 -1.20 2.94
N LEU A 80 -22.45 -1.02 4.22
CA LEU A 80 -22.18 -2.01 5.25
C LEU A 80 -22.84 -3.39 5.00
N PRO A 81 -24.10 -3.51 4.52
CA PRO A 81 -24.68 -4.83 4.25
C PRO A 81 -23.90 -5.65 3.22
N GLU A 82 -23.24 -4.99 2.28
CA GLU A 82 -22.41 -5.66 1.28
C GLU A 82 -21.02 -5.99 1.84
N ILE A 83 -20.45 -5.11 2.66
CA ILE A 83 -19.22 -5.36 3.40
C ILE A 83 -19.40 -6.58 4.32
N ASP A 84 -20.53 -6.68 5.01
CA ASP A 84 -20.85 -7.83 5.87
C ASP A 84 -20.88 -9.13 5.07
N LYS A 85 -21.54 -9.10 3.90
CA LYS A 85 -21.56 -10.24 2.98
C LYS A 85 -20.17 -10.60 2.47
N ALA A 86 -19.32 -9.61 2.18
CA ALA A 86 -17.95 -9.81 1.74
C ALA A 86 -17.06 -10.38 2.84
N LEU A 87 -17.21 -9.90 4.08
CA LEU A 87 -16.50 -10.42 5.27
C LEU A 87 -16.91 -11.86 5.59
N PHE A 88 -18.18 -12.23 5.37
CA PHE A 88 -18.66 -13.59 5.56
C PHE A 88 -18.19 -14.55 4.44
N ARG A 89 -17.97 -14.04 3.22
CA ARG A 89 -17.59 -14.85 2.04
C ARG A 89 -16.17 -14.51 1.55
N LEU A 90 -15.24 -14.36 2.48
CA LEU A 90 -13.85 -14.14 2.13
C LEU A 90 -13.28 -15.39 1.46
N ASP A 91 -12.68 -15.25 0.28
CA ASP A 91 -11.85 -16.31 -0.32
C ASP A 91 -10.55 -16.52 0.46
N ASP A 92 -10.14 -15.51 1.25
CA ASP A 92 -8.91 -15.48 2.02
C ASP A 92 -9.11 -14.59 3.27
N PRO A 93 -8.86 -15.11 4.49
CA PRO A 93 -9.04 -14.36 5.72
C PRO A 93 -8.14 -13.12 5.85
N ASN A 94 -7.13 -12.97 4.99
CA ASN A 94 -6.23 -11.81 4.97
C ASN A 94 -6.73 -10.66 4.06
N ASP A 95 -7.86 -10.81 3.36
CA ASP A 95 -8.33 -9.82 2.38
C ASP A 95 -9.24 -8.70 2.95
N THR A 96 -9.15 -8.48 4.26
CA THR A 96 -10.04 -7.58 5.05
C THR A 96 -9.69 -6.10 4.97
N VAL A 97 -8.65 -5.72 4.23
CA VAL A 97 -8.15 -4.34 4.13
C VAL A 97 -8.24 -3.84 2.69
N MET A 98 -9.42 -3.89 2.07
CA MET A 98 -9.72 -3.34 0.73
C MET A 98 -11.10 -2.66 0.68
N GLU A 99 -11.59 -2.20 1.83
CA GLU A 99 -12.98 -1.73 1.95
C GLU A 99 -13.28 -0.49 1.11
N LEU A 100 -12.36 0.48 1.06
CA LEU A 100 -12.51 1.63 0.18
C LEU A 100 -12.66 1.20 -1.29
N GLN A 101 -11.84 0.26 -1.74
CA GLN A 101 -11.92 -0.29 -3.10
C GLN A 101 -13.24 -1.05 -3.33
N ARG A 102 -13.71 -1.84 -2.36
CA ARG A 102 -15.02 -2.53 -2.42
C ARG A 102 -16.14 -1.52 -2.61
N ILE A 103 -16.18 -0.48 -1.78
CA ILE A 103 -17.19 0.59 -1.83
C ILE A 103 -17.18 1.27 -3.21
N MET A 104 -16.01 1.70 -3.69
CA MET A 104 -15.88 2.38 -4.99
C MET A 104 -16.28 1.49 -6.17
N TYR A 105 -15.85 0.22 -6.17
CA TYR A 105 -16.20 -0.72 -7.25
C TYR A 105 -17.68 -1.11 -7.22
N ARG A 106 -18.28 -1.24 -6.04
CA ARG A 106 -19.72 -1.46 -5.92
C ARG A 106 -20.51 -0.32 -6.54
N GLN A 107 -20.16 0.93 -6.20
CA GLN A 107 -20.86 2.10 -6.68
C GLN A 107 -20.83 2.16 -8.22
N GLU A 108 -19.65 1.98 -8.82
CA GLU A 108 -19.48 2.15 -10.26
C GLU A 108 -19.71 0.92 -11.13
N GLY A 109 -19.60 -0.28 -10.57
CA GLY A 109 -19.95 -1.51 -11.28
C GLY A 109 -21.42 -1.51 -11.73
N ARG A 110 -22.29 -0.81 -10.98
CA ARG A 110 -23.70 -0.60 -11.31
C ARG A 110 -23.92 0.49 -12.37
N SER A 111 -23.02 1.48 -12.44
CA SER A 111 -23.06 2.58 -13.43
C SER A 111 -22.54 2.18 -14.82
N GLY A 112 -22.09 0.93 -14.99
CA GLY A 112 -21.62 0.40 -16.28
C GLY A 112 -20.13 0.53 -16.53
N VAL A 113 -19.33 1.01 -15.57
CA VAL A 113 -17.87 0.98 -15.66
C VAL A 113 -17.40 -0.48 -15.64
N LYS A 114 -16.59 -0.89 -16.62
CA LYS A 114 -16.09 -2.27 -16.74
C LYS A 114 -14.59 -2.43 -16.56
N ALA A 115 -13.83 -1.35 -16.63
CA ALA A 115 -12.39 -1.38 -16.42
C ALA A 115 -11.98 -0.21 -15.53
N VAL A 116 -11.17 -0.45 -14.50
CA VAL A 116 -10.66 0.61 -13.62
C VAL A 116 -9.14 0.56 -13.58
N LEU A 117 -8.51 1.71 -13.81
CA LEU A 117 -7.07 1.88 -13.77
C LEU A 117 -6.63 2.29 -12.36
N ASP A 118 -5.58 1.64 -11.84
CA ASP A 118 -5.03 1.94 -10.51
C ASP A 118 -3.52 2.18 -10.53
N GLY A 119 -3.02 2.72 -9.42
CA GLY A 119 -1.61 3.07 -9.22
C GLY A 119 -0.73 1.95 -8.67
N ILE A 120 -1.14 0.67 -8.72
CA ILE A 120 -0.37 -0.44 -8.11
C ILE A 120 1.09 -0.41 -8.58
N ASP A 121 1.98 -0.52 -7.60
CA ASP A 121 3.44 -0.66 -7.73
C ASP A 121 4.16 0.44 -8.52
N ALA A 122 3.51 1.60 -8.71
CA ALA A 122 4.15 2.80 -9.23
C ALA A 122 5.44 3.16 -8.45
N ASP A 123 5.43 3.02 -7.12
CA ASP A 123 6.60 3.22 -6.26
C ASP A 123 7.76 2.28 -6.61
N VAL A 124 7.48 0.99 -6.81
CA VAL A 124 8.50 -0.02 -7.10
C VAL A 124 9.05 0.19 -8.51
N ILE A 125 8.20 0.52 -9.49
CA ILE A 125 8.59 0.69 -10.89
C ILE A 125 9.32 2.01 -11.14
N THR A 126 8.81 3.12 -10.62
CA THR A 126 9.27 4.48 -11.01
C THR A 126 10.23 5.12 -10.01
N SER A 127 10.40 4.51 -8.84
CA SER A 127 11.33 4.96 -7.81
C SER A 127 12.42 3.91 -7.56
N THR A 128 13.28 4.19 -6.59
CA THR A 128 14.29 3.23 -6.11
C THR A 128 14.39 3.32 -4.60
N THR A 129 15.10 2.39 -4.00
CA THR A 129 15.41 2.37 -2.58
C THR A 129 16.37 3.50 -2.17
N ILE A 130 16.50 3.70 -0.86
CA ILE A 130 17.51 4.58 -0.27
C ILE A 130 18.91 4.20 -0.79
N HIS A 131 19.57 5.13 -1.48
CA HIS A 131 20.80 4.90 -2.26
C HIS A 131 22.06 5.51 -1.60
N ILE A 132 21.94 5.96 -0.35
CA ILE A 132 23.01 6.66 0.39
C ILE A 132 24.28 5.81 0.49
N SER A 133 24.17 4.50 0.74
CA SER A 133 25.34 3.62 0.84
C SER A 133 26.11 3.51 -0.48
N ASP A 134 25.44 3.54 -1.63
CA ASP A 134 26.10 3.46 -2.93
C ASP A 134 26.81 4.77 -3.29
N LEU A 135 26.25 5.92 -2.86
CA LEU A 135 26.93 7.21 -3.00
C LEU A 135 28.21 7.27 -2.16
N LEU A 136 28.15 6.80 -0.91
CA LEU A 136 29.31 6.76 -0.03
C LEU A 136 30.40 5.83 -0.55
N ARG A 137 30.04 4.64 -1.07
CA ARG A 137 31.02 3.72 -1.71
C ARG A 137 31.69 4.33 -2.93
N LYS A 138 31.00 5.21 -3.65
CA LYS A 138 31.52 5.93 -4.83
C LYS A 138 32.26 7.23 -4.47
N GLY A 139 32.48 7.53 -3.20
CA GLY A 139 33.14 8.76 -2.74
C GLY A 139 32.28 10.03 -2.91
N LYS A 140 30.99 9.92 -3.24
CA LYS A 140 30.10 11.06 -3.49
C LYS A 140 29.48 11.61 -2.19
N LEU A 141 30.32 12.07 -1.27
CA LEU A 141 29.90 12.49 0.08
C LEU A 141 28.90 13.65 0.07
N LEU A 142 29.17 14.72 -0.70
CA LEU A 142 28.30 15.89 -0.77
C LEU A 142 26.91 15.53 -1.33
N THR A 143 26.87 14.67 -2.35
CA THR A 143 25.61 14.14 -2.89
C THR A 143 24.89 13.29 -1.84
N ALA A 144 25.59 12.43 -1.10
CA ALA A 144 25.00 11.62 -0.05
C ALA A 144 24.36 12.48 1.06
N ILE A 145 25.04 13.56 1.47
CA ILE A 145 24.50 14.52 2.45
C ILE A 145 23.27 15.24 1.89
N SER A 146 23.33 15.72 0.65
CA SER A 146 22.21 16.38 -0.01
C SER A 146 20.98 15.47 -0.12
N GLU A 147 21.19 14.20 -0.48
CA GLU A 147 20.12 13.20 -0.60
C GLU A 147 19.56 12.81 0.78
N ALA A 148 20.41 12.64 1.80
CA ALA A 148 19.95 12.34 3.16
C ALA A 148 19.09 13.47 3.75
N ARG A 149 19.50 14.73 3.53
CA ARG A 149 18.70 15.91 3.91
C ARG A 149 17.38 15.97 3.15
N GLY A 150 17.43 15.74 1.84
CA GLY A 150 16.24 15.71 1.00
C GLY A 150 15.25 14.61 1.41
N LEU A 151 15.73 13.39 1.65
CA LEU A 151 14.88 12.26 2.06
C LEU A 151 14.25 12.52 3.42
N SER A 152 15.01 13.07 4.37
CA SER A 152 14.49 13.49 5.67
C SER A 152 13.42 14.57 5.53
N TYR A 153 13.62 15.54 4.64
CA TYR A 153 12.65 16.59 4.35
C TYR A 153 11.38 16.04 3.68
N PHE A 154 11.51 15.09 2.76
CA PHE A 154 10.39 14.49 2.03
C PHE A 154 9.54 13.57 2.93
N PHE A 155 10.18 12.71 3.71
CA PHE A 155 9.56 11.74 4.62
C PHE A 155 9.54 12.25 6.06
N LYS A 156 9.26 13.55 6.26
CA LYS A 156 9.24 14.25 7.55
C LYS A 156 8.85 13.32 8.73
N TYR A 157 9.57 13.41 9.84
CA TYR A 157 9.42 12.60 11.07
C TYR A 157 9.91 11.14 11.02
N TYR A 158 10.01 10.49 9.86
CA TYR A 158 10.44 9.09 9.78
C TYR A 158 11.97 8.90 9.74
N TYR A 159 12.69 9.89 9.21
CA TYR A 159 14.13 9.76 8.99
C TYR A 159 14.89 11.01 9.42
N SER A 160 15.91 10.80 10.27
CA SER A 160 16.95 11.80 10.54
C SER A 160 18.05 11.71 9.48
N PRO A 161 18.56 12.83 8.93
CA PRO A 161 19.63 12.81 7.94
C PRO A 161 20.89 12.12 8.47
N ILE A 162 21.22 12.36 9.75
CA ILE A 162 22.37 11.76 10.43
C ILE A 162 22.17 10.24 10.52
N ARG A 163 20.96 9.80 10.89
CA ARG A 163 20.64 8.36 10.98
C ARG A 163 20.69 7.68 9.61
N LEU A 164 20.26 8.36 8.55
CA LEU A 164 20.36 7.87 7.17
C LEU A 164 21.82 7.75 6.72
N LEU A 165 22.64 8.75 6.98
CA LEU A 165 24.07 8.73 6.68
C LEU A 165 24.80 7.64 7.47
N TYR A 166 24.52 7.52 8.77
CA TYR A 166 25.08 6.47 9.62
C TYR A 166 24.71 5.07 9.11
N ARG A 167 23.42 4.81 8.84
CA ARG A 167 22.97 3.53 8.26
C ARG A 167 23.60 3.29 6.89
N GLY A 168 23.70 4.35 6.08
CA GLY A 168 24.38 4.34 4.79
C GLY A 168 25.85 3.96 4.91
N ALA A 169 26.60 4.57 5.82
CA ALA A 169 28.02 4.34 6.06
C ALA A 169 28.27 2.93 6.62
N LYS A 170 27.48 2.48 7.59
CA LYS A 170 27.50 1.09 8.08
C LYS A 170 27.25 0.11 6.92
N SER A 171 26.27 0.41 6.07
CA SER A 171 25.98 -0.40 4.86
C SER A 171 27.00 -0.22 3.73
N ALA A 172 27.80 0.84 3.71
CA ALA A 172 28.85 1.05 2.73
C ALA A 172 30.11 0.28 3.12
N PHE A 173 30.60 0.47 4.35
CA PHE A 173 31.97 0.14 4.76
C PHE A 173 32.12 -1.07 5.67
N THR A 174 31.05 -1.61 6.28
CA THR A 174 31.19 -2.87 7.04
C THR A 174 31.58 -4.02 6.10
N PRO A 175 32.71 -4.71 6.32
CA PRO A 175 33.15 -5.83 5.49
C PRO A 175 32.10 -6.94 5.41
N PHE A 176 32.07 -7.67 4.28
CA PHE A 176 31.09 -8.74 4.05
C PHE A 176 31.16 -9.85 5.11
N TRP A 177 32.38 -10.25 5.52
CA TRP A 177 32.58 -11.26 6.56
C TRP A 177 31.99 -10.82 7.91
N LEU A 178 32.23 -9.55 8.31
CA LEU A 178 31.71 -9.00 9.57
C LEU A 178 30.19 -8.86 9.52
N ARG A 179 29.64 -8.50 8.35
CA ARG A 179 28.18 -8.51 8.15
C ARG A 179 27.59 -9.90 8.25
N ASN A 180 28.23 -10.92 7.66
CA ASN A 180 27.74 -12.29 7.73
C ASN A 180 27.83 -12.84 9.16
N LEU A 181 28.89 -12.50 9.89
CA LEU A 181 29.03 -12.83 11.31
C LEU A 181 27.90 -12.21 12.13
N ILE A 182 27.69 -10.89 12.00
CA ILE A 182 26.59 -10.19 12.71
C ILE A 182 25.22 -10.75 12.26
N ARG A 183 25.02 -11.01 10.96
CA ARG A 183 23.75 -11.58 10.46
C ARG A 183 23.48 -12.97 11.03
N ARG A 184 24.49 -13.83 11.20
CA ARG A 184 24.32 -15.15 11.82
C ARG A 184 23.73 -15.05 13.24
N PHE A 185 24.01 -13.96 13.96
CA PHE A 185 23.49 -13.71 15.31
C PHE A 185 22.24 -12.79 15.38
N ASP A 186 22.05 -11.85 14.44
CA ASP A 186 20.91 -10.88 14.42
C ASP A 186 19.67 -11.44 13.68
N PHE A 187 19.86 -12.25 12.62
CA PHE A 187 18.72 -12.79 11.83
C PHE A 187 18.01 -13.97 12.51
N SER A 188 18.67 -14.74 13.37
CA SER A 188 18.00 -15.81 14.13
C SER A 188 17.00 -15.23 15.14
N ASP A 189 17.24 -14.01 15.62
CA ASP A 189 16.46 -13.42 16.70
C ASP A 189 15.40 -12.42 16.20
N ARG A 190 15.59 -11.71 15.06
CA ARG A 190 14.54 -10.77 14.58
C ARG A 190 13.25 -11.44 14.17
N SER A 191 13.31 -12.40 13.24
CA SER A 191 12.11 -13.12 12.80
C SER A 191 11.52 -13.93 13.95
N GLY A 192 12.36 -14.48 14.83
CA GLY A 192 11.94 -15.11 16.08
C GLY A 192 11.18 -14.15 17.01
N ARG A 193 11.69 -12.93 17.24
CA ARG A 193 11.03 -11.87 18.02
C ARG A 193 9.74 -11.41 17.37
N THR A 194 9.70 -11.27 16.05
CA THR A 194 8.48 -10.91 15.32
C THR A 194 7.40 -11.97 15.53
N VAL A 195 7.74 -13.26 15.43
CA VAL A 195 6.80 -14.35 15.71
C VAL A 195 6.36 -14.33 17.17
N LYS A 196 7.29 -14.21 18.12
CA LYS A 196 6.99 -14.16 19.56
C LYS A 196 6.07 -13.00 19.96
N ASN A 197 6.25 -11.85 19.33
CA ASN A 197 5.45 -10.65 19.60
C ASN A 197 4.18 -10.58 18.74
N SER A 198 3.92 -11.56 17.86
CA SER A 198 2.75 -11.55 16.99
C SER A 198 1.52 -12.11 17.71
N ILE A 199 0.35 -11.76 17.18
CA ILE A 199 -0.93 -12.34 17.60
C ILE A 199 -1.12 -13.78 17.09
N ILE A 200 -0.22 -14.27 16.22
CA ILE A 200 -0.33 -15.61 15.64
C ILE A 200 -0.02 -16.66 16.71
N SER A 201 -0.79 -17.75 16.75
CA SER A 201 -0.53 -18.84 17.70
C SER A 201 0.88 -19.45 17.46
N PRO A 202 1.63 -19.77 18.53
CA PRO A 202 2.95 -20.39 18.38
C PRO A 202 2.89 -21.72 17.61
N ASP A 203 1.85 -22.53 17.84
CA ASP A 203 1.60 -23.79 17.13
C ASP A 203 1.45 -23.56 15.62
N LEU A 204 0.60 -22.62 15.20
CA LEU A 204 0.45 -22.30 13.78
C LEU A 204 1.77 -21.78 13.19
N ALA A 205 2.47 -20.91 13.92
CA ALA A 205 3.74 -20.35 13.46
C ALA A 205 4.79 -21.45 13.20
N GLU A 206 4.83 -22.49 14.01
CA GLU A 206 5.67 -23.67 13.81
C GLU A 206 5.18 -24.50 12.61
N ARG A 207 3.89 -24.86 12.59
CA ARG A 207 3.27 -25.68 11.52
C ARG A 207 3.50 -25.12 10.12
N ILE A 208 3.40 -23.80 9.95
CA ILE A 208 3.60 -23.15 8.64
C ILE A 208 5.06 -22.77 8.37
N ASN A 209 5.98 -23.08 9.29
CA ASN A 209 7.37 -22.63 9.25
C ASN A 209 7.47 -21.10 9.08
N LEU A 210 6.68 -20.34 9.85
CA LEU A 210 6.55 -18.89 9.71
C LEU A 210 7.90 -18.17 9.81
N ASN A 211 8.76 -18.62 10.72
CA ASN A 211 10.10 -18.06 10.90
C ASN A 211 10.94 -18.15 9.60
N GLU A 212 10.95 -19.31 8.93
CA GLU A 212 11.65 -19.48 7.66
C GLU A 212 11.00 -18.69 6.51
N ARG A 213 9.66 -18.59 6.49
CA ARG A 213 8.95 -17.73 5.53
C ARG A 213 9.31 -16.26 5.68
N LEU A 214 9.38 -15.76 6.92
CA LEU A 214 9.81 -14.39 7.22
C LEU A 214 11.27 -14.17 6.85
N LYS A 215 12.16 -15.13 7.14
CA LYS A 215 13.57 -15.06 6.69
C LYS A 215 13.67 -14.99 5.16
N ARG A 216 12.86 -15.78 4.44
CA ARG A 216 12.80 -15.73 2.97
C ARG A 216 12.27 -14.38 2.49
N LEU A 217 11.24 -13.83 3.13
CA LEU A 217 10.71 -12.49 2.82
C LEU A 217 11.79 -11.42 3.04
N ASP A 218 12.47 -11.45 4.18
CA ASP A 218 13.58 -10.55 4.50
C ASP A 218 14.77 -10.74 3.57
N SER A 219 14.92 -11.90 2.93
CA SER A 219 15.96 -12.12 1.92
C SER A 219 15.75 -11.24 0.68
N TYR A 220 14.52 -10.82 0.39
CA TYR A 220 14.26 -9.82 -0.64
C TYR A 220 14.66 -8.40 -0.19
N SER A 221 14.94 -8.20 1.10
CA SER A 221 15.48 -6.93 1.61
C SER A 221 16.90 -6.69 1.09
N TRP A 222 17.10 -5.48 0.55
CA TRP A 222 18.35 -5.00 -0.03
C TRP A 222 19.46 -4.75 1.01
N ALA A 223 19.14 -4.76 2.30
CA ALA A 223 20.08 -4.40 3.36
C ALA A 223 21.31 -5.34 3.34
N GLY A 224 22.45 -4.78 2.93
CA GLY A 224 23.77 -5.42 3.04
C GLY A 224 24.24 -6.28 1.86
N LYS A 225 23.45 -6.46 0.79
CA LYS A 225 23.78 -7.42 -0.30
C LYS A 225 24.76 -6.90 -1.38
N GLY A 226 25.48 -5.80 -1.18
CA GLY A 226 26.53 -5.35 -2.12
C GLY A 226 26.07 -4.95 -3.54
N PHE A 227 24.81 -5.16 -3.89
CA PHE A 227 24.27 -4.98 -5.24
C PHE A 227 24.38 -3.55 -5.79
N THR A 228 24.44 -3.47 -7.12
CA THR A 228 24.23 -2.21 -7.85
C THR A 228 22.80 -1.70 -7.65
N LEU A 229 22.58 -0.40 -7.83
CA LEU A 229 21.24 0.19 -7.73
C LEU A 229 20.24 -0.42 -8.74
N ALA A 230 20.72 -0.78 -9.92
CA ALA A 230 19.91 -1.46 -10.93
C ALA A 230 19.48 -2.85 -10.46
N ALA A 231 20.40 -3.65 -9.90
CA ALA A 231 20.07 -4.96 -9.34
C ALA A 231 19.12 -4.87 -8.14
N LYS A 232 19.27 -3.86 -7.27
CA LYS A 232 18.31 -3.61 -6.17
C LYS A 232 16.91 -3.30 -6.70
N HIS A 233 16.81 -2.50 -7.76
CA HIS A 233 15.54 -2.16 -8.39
C HIS A 233 14.87 -3.39 -9.02
N ALA A 234 15.63 -4.20 -9.78
CA ALA A 234 15.13 -5.45 -10.36
C ALA A 234 14.65 -6.44 -9.29
N LEU A 235 15.38 -6.58 -8.18
CA LEU A 235 14.95 -7.44 -7.06
C LEU A 235 13.70 -6.92 -6.36
N ALA A 236 13.53 -5.60 -6.24
CA ALA A 236 12.32 -5.02 -5.66
C ALA A 236 11.08 -5.35 -6.49
N MET A 237 11.20 -5.43 -7.82
CA MET A 237 10.11 -5.86 -8.71
C MET A 237 9.74 -7.33 -8.55
N ASN A 238 10.66 -8.17 -8.03
CA ASN A 238 10.40 -9.60 -7.76
C ASN A 238 9.83 -9.85 -6.35
N HIS A 239 9.54 -8.81 -5.58
CA HIS A 239 9.00 -8.97 -4.24
C HIS A 239 7.54 -9.49 -4.28
N SER A 240 7.22 -10.49 -3.45
CA SER A 240 5.89 -11.15 -3.45
C SER A 240 4.71 -10.21 -3.15
N ASN A 241 4.98 -9.04 -2.57
CA ASN A 241 3.97 -8.01 -2.31
C ASN A 241 3.29 -7.52 -3.60
N LEU A 242 3.99 -7.49 -4.73
CA LEU A 242 3.43 -7.15 -6.03
C LEU A 242 2.34 -8.15 -6.41
N THR A 243 2.65 -9.45 -6.33
CA THR A 243 1.70 -10.53 -6.61
C THR A 243 0.47 -10.45 -5.70
N VAL A 244 0.69 -10.33 -4.38
CA VAL A 244 -0.39 -10.22 -3.39
C VAL A 244 -1.26 -8.99 -3.66
N GLY A 245 -0.65 -7.84 -3.98
CA GLY A 245 -1.36 -6.61 -4.30
C GLY A 245 -2.29 -6.77 -5.51
N ILE A 246 -1.78 -7.32 -6.61
CA ILE A 246 -2.57 -7.58 -7.83
C ILE A 246 -3.72 -8.55 -7.55
N GLU A 247 -3.45 -9.66 -6.86
CA GLU A 247 -4.47 -10.67 -6.55
C GLU A 247 -5.60 -10.10 -5.69
N ARG A 248 -5.28 -9.24 -4.73
CA ARG A 248 -6.30 -8.57 -3.89
C ARG A 248 -7.16 -7.62 -4.72
N TYR A 249 -6.55 -6.74 -5.51
CA TYR A 249 -7.31 -5.83 -6.37
C TYR A 249 -8.21 -6.57 -7.36
N ARG A 250 -7.71 -7.66 -7.96
CA ARG A 250 -8.49 -8.49 -8.89
C ARG A 250 -9.66 -9.19 -8.23
N ARG A 251 -9.49 -9.77 -7.04
CA ARG A 251 -10.58 -10.42 -6.29
C ARG A 251 -11.69 -9.42 -6.00
N VAL A 252 -11.31 -8.26 -5.48
CA VAL A 252 -12.26 -7.20 -5.11
C VAL A 252 -12.95 -6.61 -6.34
N SER A 253 -12.24 -6.35 -7.43
CA SER A 253 -12.84 -5.79 -8.65
C SER A 253 -13.74 -6.80 -9.38
N ALA A 254 -13.34 -8.07 -9.44
CA ALA A 254 -14.09 -9.12 -10.13
C ALA A 254 -15.47 -9.38 -9.49
N ALA A 255 -15.58 -9.23 -8.16
CA ALA A 255 -16.85 -9.30 -7.44
C ALA A 255 -17.90 -8.28 -7.94
N HIS A 256 -17.46 -7.20 -8.59
CA HIS A 256 -18.31 -6.15 -9.15
C HIS A 256 -18.26 -6.09 -10.69
N ALA A 257 -17.80 -7.16 -11.35
CA ALA A 257 -17.64 -7.24 -12.81
C ALA A 257 -16.77 -6.10 -13.38
N ILE A 258 -15.75 -5.69 -12.63
CA ILE A 258 -14.76 -4.68 -13.01
C ILE A 258 -13.40 -5.36 -13.23
N GLU A 259 -12.76 -5.04 -14.36
CA GLU A 259 -11.38 -5.41 -14.64
C GLU A 259 -10.42 -4.35 -14.04
N ALA A 260 -9.66 -4.73 -13.01
CA ALA A 260 -8.57 -3.91 -12.51
C ALA A 260 -7.39 -3.91 -13.50
N ARG A 261 -6.91 -2.71 -13.89
CA ARG A 261 -5.82 -2.52 -14.84
C ARG A 261 -4.71 -1.70 -14.17
N HIS A 262 -3.47 -2.18 -14.28
CA HIS A 262 -2.31 -1.57 -13.59
C HIS A 262 -1.32 -0.92 -14.58
N PRO A 263 -1.52 0.32 -15.06
CA PRO A 263 -0.67 0.94 -16.10
C PRO A 263 0.83 0.91 -15.80
N PHE A 264 1.23 1.01 -14.54
CA PHE A 264 2.64 1.00 -14.13
C PHE A 264 3.31 -0.35 -14.35
N LEU A 265 2.54 -1.44 -14.42
CA LEU A 265 3.02 -2.79 -14.68
C LEU A 265 3.06 -3.15 -16.18
N ASP A 266 2.99 -2.17 -17.08
CA ASP A 266 3.28 -2.42 -18.50
C ASP A 266 4.76 -2.79 -18.66
N LYS A 267 5.03 -3.94 -19.29
CA LYS A 267 6.39 -4.46 -19.50
C LYS A 267 7.34 -3.41 -20.08
N ARG A 268 6.88 -2.62 -21.06
CA ARG A 268 7.71 -1.61 -21.73
C ARG A 268 8.10 -0.48 -20.78
N LEU A 269 7.17 -0.10 -19.89
CA LEU A 269 7.43 0.92 -18.87
C LEU A 269 8.40 0.38 -17.81
N ALA A 270 8.22 -0.86 -17.37
CA ALA A 270 9.13 -1.51 -16.43
C ALA A 270 10.55 -1.61 -16.99
N GLU A 271 10.71 -2.08 -18.24
CA GLU A 271 12.00 -2.14 -18.94
C GLU A 271 12.66 -0.76 -19.07
N PHE A 272 11.89 0.25 -19.46
CA PHE A 272 12.37 1.63 -19.51
C PHE A 272 12.87 2.10 -18.14
N CYS A 273 12.06 1.94 -17.07
CA CYS A 273 12.44 2.39 -15.73
C CYS A 273 13.61 1.60 -15.11
N LEU A 274 13.80 0.34 -15.50
CA LEU A 274 14.96 -0.47 -15.16
C LEU A 274 16.23 0.08 -15.83
N SER A 275 16.15 0.52 -17.08
CA SER A 275 17.27 1.12 -17.82
C SER A 275 17.67 2.52 -17.32
N LEU A 276 16.76 3.22 -16.64
CA LEU A 276 17.01 4.59 -16.18
C LEU A 276 18.15 4.67 -15.16
N PRO A 277 19.07 5.66 -15.32
CA PRO A 277 20.05 5.95 -14.30
C PRO A 277 19.33 6.42 -13.02
N TRP A 278 19.86 6.00 -11.87
CA TRP A 278 19.20 6.15 -10.58
C TRP A 278 18.84 7.60 -10.23
N ASN A 279 19.65 8.57 -10.67
CA ASN A 279 19.46 10.00 -10.43
C ASN A 279 18.29 10.60 -11.21
N GLN A 280 17.69 9.86 -12.14
CA GLN A 280 16.43 10.21 -12.82
C GLN A 280 15.22 9.63 -12.08
N LYS A 281 15.43 8.77 -11.08
CA LYS A 281 14.36 8.21 -10.24
C LYS A 281 14.30 8.93 -8.89
N ILE A 282 15.46 9.25 -8.31
CA ILE A 282 15.56 10.03 -7.08
C ILE A 282 16.55 11.17 -7.27
N HIS A 283 16.18 12.36 -6.81
CA HIS A 283 17.08 13.50 -6.82
C HIS A 283 16.78 14.45 -5.68
N ARG A 284 17.80 14.77 -4.87
CA ARG A 284 17.71 15.63 -3.67
C ARG A 284 16.55 15.18 -2.77
N GLY A 285 16.41 13.87 -2.59
CA GLY A 285 15.38 13.24 -1.78
C GLY A 285 13.98 13.18 -2.37
N TRP A 286 13.73 13.83 -3.52
CA TRP A 286 12.47 13.67 -4.24
C TRP A 286 12.46 12.34 -4.98
N THR A 287 11.47 11.51 -4.67
CA THR A 287 11.20 10.26 -5.39
C THR A 287 10.44 10.55 -6.68
N LYS A 288 10.53 9.62 -7.65
CA LYS A 288 9.80 9.66 -8.92
C LYS A 288 10.07 10.95 -9.70
N ILE A 289 11.32 11.45 -9.67
CA ILE A 289 11.65 12.79 -10.18
C ILE A 289 11.40 12.93 -11.69
N LEU A 290 11.68 11.90 -12.49
CA LEU A 290 11.34 11.91 -13.91
C LEU A 290 9.83 12.05 -14.13
N MET A 291 9.02 11.29 -13.39
CA MET A 291 7.56 11.37 -13.45
C MET A 291 7.06 12.77 -13.04
N ARG A 292 7.61 13.33 -11.95
CA ARG A 292 7.33 14.71 -11.55
C ARG A 292 7.67 15.71 -12.65
N ARG A 293 8.79 15.56 -13.36
CA ARG A 293 9.15 16.45 -14.48
C ARG A 293 8.19 16.29 -15.66
N MET A 294 7.86 15.06 -16.03
CA MET A 294 6.95 14.75 -17.15
C MET A 294 5.54 15.30 -16.92
N MET A 295 5.06 15.32 -15.68
CA MET A 295 3.71 15.79 -15.34
C MET A 295 3.60 17.30 -15.12
N LYS A 296 4.66 18.08 -15.40
CA LYS A 296 4.61 19.55 -15.32
C LYS A 296 3.57 20.08 -16.31
N GLY A 297 2.62 20.89 -15.81
CA GLY A 297 1.52 21.42 -16.61
C GLY A 297 0.47 20.38 -17.04
N VAL A 298 0.56 19.15 -16.53
CA VAL A 298 -0.43 18.08 -16.77
C VAL A 298 -1.28 17.83 -15.53
N ILE A 299 -0.65 17.88 -14.36
CA ILE A 299 -1.32 17.81 -13.06
C ILE A 299 -0.96 19.04 -12.23
N PRO A 300 -1.80 19.43 -11.25
CA PRO A 300 -1.52 20.55 -10.37
C PRO A 300 -0.15 20.44 -9.67
N GLU A 301 0.54 21.58 -9.53
CA GLU A 301 1.87 21.66 -8.90
C GLU A 301 1.85 21.19 -7.43
N SER A 302 0.75 21.46 -6.74
CA SER A 302 0.44 21.01 -5.38
C SER A 302 0.50 19.48 -5.23
N VAL A 303 0.01 18.74 -6.22
CA VAL A 303 0.07 17.27 -6.29
C VAL A 303 1.44 16.82 -6.75
N ARG A 304 1.97 17.46 -7.81
CA ARG A 304 3.26 17.15 -8.42
C ARG A 304 4.43 17.29 -7.44
N TRP A 305 4.32 18.18 -6.46
CA TRP A 305 5.31 18.38 -5.40
C TRP A 305 4.75 18.09 -4.00
N ARG A 306 3.71 17.26 -3.90
CA ARG A 306 3.21 16.78 -2.62
C ARG A 306 4.29 15.96 -1.91
N ARG A 307 4.39 16.18 -0.60
CA ARG A 307 5.22 15.43 0.35
C ARG A 307 4.34 14.52 1.22
N GLY A 308 4.96 13.55 1.86
CA GLY A 308 4.25 12.62 2.76
C GLY A 308 3.58 11.45 2.05
N ARG A 309 2.96 10.58 2.86
CA ARG A 309 2.29 9.34 2.45
C ARG A 309 0.97 9.11 3.20
N GLU A 310 0.38 10.19 3.71
CA GLU A 310 -0.94 10.13 4.35
C GLU A 310 -1.95 9.59 3.34
N HIS A 311 -2.78 8.63 3.78
CA HIS A 311 -3.78 7.97 2.95
C HIS A 311 -5.12 7.85 3.69
N LEU A 312 -6.21 8.10 2.98
CA LEU A 312 -7.58 8.08 3.50
C LEU A 312 -8.13 6.69 3.78
N GLY A 313 -7.54 5.64 3.19
CA GLY A 313 -8.01 4.26 3.37
C GLY A 313 -8.13 3.84 4.84
N TRP A 314 -7.32 4.44 5.73
CA TRP A 314 -7.40 4.19 7.17
C TRP A 314 -8.73 4.66 7.79
N GLN A 315 -9.22 5.82 7.37
CA GLN A 315 -10.46 6.39 7.90
C GLN A 315 -11.67 5.54 7.52
N PHE A 316 -11.68 4.98 6.31
CA PHE A 316 -12.70 4.02 5.88
C PHE A 316 -12.67 2.73 6.71
N SER A 317 -11.48 2.16 6.94
CA SER A 317 -11.34 0.98 7.81
C SER A 317 -11.86 1.27 9.22
N ASN A 318 -11.51 2.41 9.79
CA ASN A 318 -11.97 2.82 11.12
C ASN A 318 -13.48 2.99 11.18
N ALA A 319 -14.09 3.68 10.21
CA ALA A 319 -15.54 3.84 10.17
C ALA A 319 -16.25 2.48 10.17
N ILE A 320 -15.79 1.54 9.34
CA ILE A 320 -16.35 0.18 9.31
C ILE A 320 -16.15 -0.55 10.64
N ILE A 321 -14.96 -0.48 11.23
CA ILE A 321 -14.67 -1.07 12.53
C ILE A 321 -15.63 -0.52 13.59
N THR A 322 -15.86 0.79 13.61
CA THR A 322 -16.80 1.44 14.54
C THR A 322 -18.23 0.94 14.34
N HIS A 323 -18.73 0.85 13.11
CA HIS A 323 -20.10 0.37 12.86
C HIS A 323 -20.28 -1.15 13.03
N ARG A 324 -19.19 -1.91 13.06
CA ARG A 324 -19.21 -3.38 13.12
C ARG A 324 -18.50 -3.96 14.33
N GLN A 325 -18.19 -3.13 15.32
CA GLN A 325 -17.45 -3.56 16.50
C GLN A 325 -18.15 -4.72 17.21
N ASP A 326 -19.47 -4.64 17.41
CA ASP A 326 -20.27 -5.68 18.06
C ASP A 326 -20.32 -6.97 17.24
N MET A 327 -20.54 -6.86 15.91
CA MET A 327 -20.54 -8.00 15.01
C MET A 327 -19.19 -8.73 15.04
N LEU A 328 -18.07 -7.99 14.96
CA LEU A 328 -16.72 -8.54 14.99
C LEU A 328 -16.42 -9.19 16.36
N ARG A 329 -16.81 -8.55 17.46
CA ARG A 329 -16.64 -9.11 18.81
C ARG A 329 -17.47 -10.39 19.00
N ASN A 330 -18.71 -10.41 18.52
CA ASN A 330 -19.55 -11.60 18.56
C ASN A 330 -18.95 -12.74 17.73
N ALA A 331 -18.46 -12.46 16.52
CA ALA A 331 -17.79 -13.45 15.69
C ALA A 331 -16.55 -14.05 16.38
N ILE A 332 -15.79 -13.21 17.09
CA ILE A 332 -14.67 -13.69 17.91
C ILE A 332 -15.17 -14.58 19.05
N ALA A 333 -16.16 -14.12 19.82
CA ALA A 333 -16.68 -14.81 20.98
C ALA A 333 -17.25 -16.19 20.62
N THR A 334 -18.07 -16.27 19.57
CA THR A 334 -18.67 -17.52 19.08
C THR A 334 -17.62 -18.53 18.59
N ASN A 335 -16.53 -18.04 17.99
CA ASN A 335 -15.50 -18.88 17.36
C ASN A 335 -14.22 -19.00 18.19
N LEU A 336 -14.22 -18.65 19.49
CA LEU A 336 -13.01 -18.64 20.34
C LEU A 336 -12.22 -19.95 20.31
N ASN A 337 -12.92 -21.09 20.38
CA ASN A 337 -12.29 -22.41 20.36
C ASN A 337 -11.54 -22.65 19.04
N SER A 338 -12.20 -22.40 17.91
CA SER A 338 -11.59 -22.54 16.58
C SER A 338 -10.45 -21.55 16.35
N LEU A 339 -10.62 -20.30 16.79
CA LEU A 339 -9.64 -19.22 16.69
C LEU A 339 -8.37 -19.50 17.49
N SER A 340 -8.46 -20.21 18.62
CA SER A 340 -7.31 -20.54 19.48
C SER A 340 -6.24 -21.38 18.76
N ASN A 341 -6.61 -22.10 17.70
CA ASN A 341 -5.68 -22.81 16.84
C ASN A 341 -4.80 -21.87 16.00
N TYR A 342 -5.27 -20.66 15.72
CA TYR A 342 -4.61 -19.71 14.80
C TYR A 342 -4.07 -18.46 15.48
N ILE A 343 -4.71 -18.04 16.59
CA ILE A 343 -4.46 -16.79 17.29
C ILE A 343 -4.04 -17.08 18.73
N ASN A 344 -3.03 -16.37 19.22
CA ASN A 344 -2.61 -16.41 20.61
C ASN A 344 -3.68 -15.74 21.50
N PRO A 345 -4.35 -16.47 22.41
CA PRO A 345 -5.47 -15.95 23.19
C PRO A 345 -5.05 -14.84 24.18
N VAL A 346 -3.81 -14.88 24.68
CA VAL A 346 -3.29 -13.83 25.57
C VAL A 346 -3.10 -12.53 24.80
N ALA A 347 -2.53 -12.62 23.60
CA ALA A 347 -2.34 -11.47 22.72
C ALA A 347 -3.69 -10.89 22.25
N LEU A 348 -4.66 -11.75 21.93
CA LEU A 348 -6.01 -11.35 21.56
C LEU A 348 -6.71 -10.57 22.69
N LYS A 349 -6.63 -11.06 23.93
CA LYS A 349 -7.21 -10.36 25.08
C LYS A 349 -6.60 -8.97 25.27
N GLN A 350 -5.28 -8.86 25.12
CA GLN A 350 -4.57 -7.58 25.23
C GLN A 350 -5.02 -6.58 24.15
N ILE A 351 -5.21 -7.06 22.92
CA ILE A 351 -5.69 -6.25 21.81
C ILE A 351 -7.13 -5.75 22.06
N CYS A 352 -8.03 -6.63 22.52
CA CYS A 352 -9.39 -6.22 22.85
C CYS A 352 -9.40 -5.09 23.90
N ILE A 353 -8.57 -5.22 24.94
CA ILE A 353 -8.41 -4.19 25.98
C ILE A 353 -7.88 -2.88 25.38
N GLN A 354 -6.85 -2.94 24.54
CA GLN A 354 -6.26 -1.76 23.89
C GLN A 354 -7.24 -1.01 22.98
N THR A 355 -8.11 -1.74 22.29
CA THR A 355 -9.17 -1.17 21.47
C THR A 355 -10.24 -0.50 22.34
N ASP A 356 -10.61 -1.11 23.47
CA ASP A 356 -11.63 -0.56 24.39
C ASP A 356 -11.21 0.75 25.07
N ILE A 357 -9.90 0.92 25.31
CA ILE A 357 -9.34 2.15 25.90
C ILE A 357 -8.94 3.20 24.85
N GLY A 358 -9.17 2.95 23.56
CA GLY A 358 -8.84 3.87 22.46
C GLY A 358 -7.35 4.19 22.30
N GLN A 359 -6.44 3.32 22.79
CA GLN A 359 -5.01 3.63 22.89
C GLN A 359 -4.18 3.28 21.65
N SER A 360 -4.72 2.59 20.65
CA SER A 360 -3.95 2.29 19.43
C SER A 360 -4.81 2.02 18.20
N ASP A 361 -4.45 2.69 17.10
CA ASP A 361 -4.89 2.38 15.74
C ASP A 361 -4.67 0.89 15.38
N ASP A 362 -3.56 0.29 15.83
CA ASP A 362 -3.24 -1.12 15.58
C ASP A 362 -4.27 -2.10 16.17
N GLY A 363 -4.95 -1.73 17.27
CA GLY A 363 -5.95 -2.55 17.93
C GLY A 363 -7.23 -2.75 17.10
N GLY A 364 -7.67 -1.68 16.41
CA GLY A 364 -8.83 -1.74 15.52
C GLY A 364 -8.60 -2.68 14.33
N TYR A 365 -7.41 -2.61 13.71
CA TYR A 365 -7.06 -3.52 12.61
C TYR A 365 -7.01 -4.98 13.06
N ALA A 366 -6.45 -5.23 14.23
CA ALA A 366 -6.41 -6.57 14.77
C ALA A 366 -7.83 -7.10 15.06
N LEU A 367 -8.73 -6.26 15.59
CA LEU A 367 -10.13 -6.62 15.77
C LEU A 367 -10.80 -7.00 14.45
N LEU A 368 -10.62 -6.19 13.40
CA LEU A 368 -11.16 -6.48 12.07
C LEU A 368 -10.64 -7.81 11.51
N ARG A 369 -9.33 -8.04 11.56
CA ARG A 369 -8.71 -9.25 11.01
C ARG A 369 -9.12 -10.51 11.77
N VAL A 370 -9.13 -10.46 13.11
CA VAL A 370 -9.49 -11.62 13.93
C VAL A 370 -10.99 -11.89 13.86
N GLY A 371 -11.83 -10.85 13.87
CA GLY A 371 -13.28 -10.99 13.70
C GLY A 371 -13.64 -11.58 12.34
N ALA A 372 -13.01 -11.10 11.27
CA ALA A 372 -13.20 -11.66 9.93
C ALA A 372 -12.70 -13.11 9.82
N LEU A 373 -11.58 -13.46 10.46
CA LEU A 373 -11.15 -14.86 10.55
C LEU A 373 -12.19 -15.71 11.30
N GLY A 374 -12.80 -15.19 12.36
CA GLY A 374 -13.90 -15.84 13.06
C GLY A 374 -15.08 -16.15 12.13
N LEU A 375 -15.56 -15.13 11.39
CA LEU A 375 -16.63 -15.28 10.39
C LEU A 375 -16.26 -16.31 9.30
N PHE A 376 -15.02 -16.28 8.82
CA PHE A 376 -14.52 -17.22 7.82
C PHE A 376 -14.52 -18.67 8.32
N LEU A 377 -14.11 -18.90 9.57
CA LEU A 377 -14.11 -20.22 10.20
C LEU A 377 -15.52 -20.76 10.44
N GLU A 378 -16.46 -19.87 10.78
CA GLU A 378 -17.88 -20.23 10.93
C GLU A 378 -18.46 -20.77 9.63
N HIS A 379 -18.17 -20.10 8.50
CA HIS A 379 -18.62 -20.56 7.18
C HIS A 379 -17.93 -21.85 6.73
N SER A 380 -16.63 -22.00 6.99
CA SER A 380 -15.86 -23.18 6.56
C SER A 380 -16.20 -24.46 7.33
N SER A 381 -16.91 -24.33 8.46
CA SER A 381 -17.30 -25.45 9.31
C SER A 381 -18.76 -25.90 9.08
N ALA A 382 -19.53 -25.13 8.31
CA ALA A 382 -20.91 -25.40 7.92
C ALA A 382 -20.94 -26.03 6.51
#